data_AF-A0A9P8LD47-F1
#
_entry.id   AF-A0A9P8LD47-F1
#
_cell.length_a   1.000
_cell.length_b   1.000
_cell.length_c   1.000
_cell.angle_alpha   90.00
_cell.angle_beta   90.00
_cell.angle_gamma   90.00
#
_symmetry.space_group_name_H-M   'P 1'
#
loop_
_entity.id
_entity.type
_entity.pdbx_description
1 polymer ?
#
loop_
_entity_poly.entity_id
_entity_poly.type
_entity_poly.pdbx_seq_one_letter_code
_entity_poly.pdbx_strand_id
1 'polypeptide(L)'
;MGYWGGISPIGKINDTYKCVDVKVGDNTLRVVDATDVSRLYTNFYKFLWECRVDSAKTDAQFYLDGLVHADDRRQLTNAYQDAWFINSLRWLSGRAISCMSQTPQTIFHSQLPSTRPRMVVRNSDDFFPNVPESHPWHIFCNAHNSTFTSHFNVLPDWDMFQTSHPYASFHAAARCISGGPVYITDEVGKHDVELISQMTARTARENTVILRPDLAGKTIEPYTSYDEERLLKVGNFASRGGTGTSLLAVFNVSNRSIVELIPLRNFLGICGDEEYIIRAHSTGEISKILPGDSQSETSLVVSDLSPRGWEIFSAYPLQIVQHGSGDNRESLKIATLGLLGKMTGAVAVLKSEVHAPNSSSGRLKIVVSLRALGKLGLYMSNLSRKSIENDFIILLLGHVIPQHTVAKSAKVPELLEIDVERAWEEMNLSSLWNNEVNLQIYVNL
;
A
#
# COMPACT_ATOMS: atom_id res chain seq x y z
N MET A 1 -29.17 12.97 2.59
CA MET A 1 -29.45 13.69 3.85
C MET A 1 -28.42 14.78 4.09
N GLY A 2 -27.12 14.45 4.09
CA GLY A 2 -26.03 15.43 4.00
C GLY A 2 -25.96 16.43 5.17
N TYR A 3 -24.86 17.18 5.28
CA TYR A 3 -24.69 18.18 6.34
C TYR A 3 -25.67 19.36 6.26
N TRP A 4 -26.36 19.52 5.13
CA TRP A 4 -27.31 20.61 4.88
C TRP A 4 -28.72 20.35 5.44
N GLY A 5 -28.96 19.23 6.12
CA GLY A 5 -30.19 19.03 6.88
C GLY A 5 -31.44 18.72 6.04
N GLY A 6 -31.32 17.92 4.97
CA GLY A 6 -32.46 17.46 4.17
C GLY A 6 -32.83 18.34 2.98
N ILE A 7 -34.04 18.20 2.46
CA ILE A 7 -34.53 18.84 1.22
C ILE A 7 -35.52 19.95 1.56
N SER A 8 -35.36 21.11 0.91
CA SER A 8 -36.31 22.22 1.08
C SER A 8 -37.72 21.85 0.58
N PRO A 9 -38.80 22.18 1.32
CA PRO A 9 -40.18 21.94 0.91
C PRO A 9 -40.61 22.73 -0.34
N ILE A 10 -39.91 23.82 -0.66
CA ILE A 10 -40.28 24.76 -1.72
C ILE A 10 -39.18 24.83 -2.80
N GLY A 11 -38.58 23.69 -3.11
CA GLY A 11 -37.44 23.61 -4.03
C GLY A 11 -37.61 22.55 -5.11
N LYS A 12 -36.85 22.73 -6.20
CA LYS A 12 -36.89 21.86 -7.38
C LYS A 12 -36.75 20.37 -7.06
N ILE A 13 -35.97 19.98 -6.05
CA ILE A 13 -35.84 18.57 -5.67
C ILE A 13 -37.17 18.03 -5.13
N ASN A 14 -37.87 18.77 -4.27
CA ASN A 14 -39.18 18.38 -3.76
C ASN A 14 -40.24 18.33 -4.87
N ASP A 15 -40.20 19.27 -5.81
CA ASP A 15 -41.15 19.30 -6.93
C ASP A 15 -40.87 18.20 -7.97
N THR A 16 -39.60 17.81 -8.10
CA THR A 16 -39.17 16.82 -9.09
C THR A 16 -39.29 15.40 -8.59
N TYR A 17 -38.99 15.14 -7.31
CA TYR A 17 -38.92 13.80 -6.73
C TYR A 17 -39.89 13.64 -5.56
N LYS A 18 -40.46 12.44 -5.41
CA LYS A 18 -41.28 12.13 -4.23
C LYS A 18 -40.41 12.26 -2.97
N CYS A 19 -40.84 13.12 -2.04
CA CYS A 19 -40.18 13.33 -0.76
C CYS A 19 -41.08 12.92 0.42
N VAL A 20 -40.46 12.53 1.53
CA VAL A 20 -41.10 12.16 2.79
C VAL A 20 -40.42 12.85 3.97
N ASP A 21 -41.17 13.04 5.05
CA ASP A 21 -40.63 13.58 6.29
C ASP A 21 -40.24 12.43 7.22
N VAL A 22 -39.01 12.47 7.71
CA VAL A 22 -38.44 11.47 8.63
C VAL A 22 -37.92 12.14 9.88
N LYS A 23 -37.86 11.40 10.99
CA LYS A 23 -37.31 11.87 12.26
C LYS A 23 -35.84 11.49 12.40
N VAL A 24 -34.98 12.44 12.78
CA VAL A 24 -33.56 12.24 13.12
C VAL A 24 -33.29 12.94 14.45
N GLY A 25 -33.11 12.16 15.52
CA GLY A 25 -33.24 12.69 16.88
C GLY A 25 -34.59 13.40 17.06
N ASP A 26 -34.59 14.61 17.62
CA ASP A 26 -35.81 15.41 17.78
C ASP A 26 -36.23 16.16 16.52
N ASN A 27 -35.35 16.24 15.52
CA ASN A 27 -35.56 17.01 14.31
C ASN A 27 -36.39 16.23 13.27
N THR A 28 -37.17 16.95 12.47
CA THR A 28 -37.80 16.42 11.26
C THR A 28 -37.01 16.87 10.05
N LEU A 29 -36.57 15.92 9.23
CA LEU A 29 -35.91 16.18 7.95
C LEU A 29 -36.80 15.71 6.80
N ARG A 30 -36.86 16.50 5.73
CA ARG A 30 -37.46 16.05 4.47
C ARG A 30 -36.41 15.39 3.60
N VAL A 31 -36.70 14.21 3.08
CA VAL A 31 -35.77 13.39 2.27
C VAL A 31 -36.46 12.82 1.05
N VAL A 32 -35.70 12.46 0.01
CA VAL A 32 -36.28 11.76 -1.14
C VAL A 32 -36.68 10.34 -0.74
N ASP A 33 -37.89 9.95 -1.08
CA ASP A 33 -38.50 8.65 -0.81
C ASP A 33 -37.71 7.52 -1.50
N ALA A 34 -37.72 6.33 -0.90
CA ALA A 34 -37.01 5.17 -1.41
C ALA A 34 -37.41 4.79 -2.86
N THR A 35 -38.65 5.06 -3.26
CA THR A 35 -39.14 4.77 -4.63
C THR A 35 -38.52 5.68 -5.69
N ASP A 36 -37.94 6.82 -5.30
CA ASP A 36 -37.46 7.84 -6.25
C ASP A 36 -35.97 8.20 -6.07
N VAL A 37 -35.34 7.75 -4.98
CA VAL A 37 -33.92 8.02 -4.70
C VAL A 37 -33.00 7.52 -5.81
N SER A 38 -33.31 6.38 -6.44
CA SER A 38 -32.54 5.86 -7.57
C SER A 38 -32.52 6.84 -8.75
N ARG A 39 -33.65 7.50 -9.04
CA ARG A 39 -33.76 8.50 -10.10
C ARG A 39 -33.00 9.78 -9.74
N LEU A 40 -33.09 10.23 -8.49
CA LEU A 40 -32.29 11.35 -8.00
C LEU A 40 -30.79 11.12 -8.20
N TYR A 41 -30.27 9.99 -7.71
CA TYR A 41 -28.85 9.66 -7.82
C TYR A 41 -28.42 9.49 -9.28
N THR A 42 -29.26 8.89 -10.12
CA THR A 42 -28.99 8.76 -11.56
C THR A 42 -28.82 10.13 -12.22
N ASN A 43 -29.74 11.05 -11.97
CA ASN A 43 -29.67 12.40 -12.53
C ASN A 43 -28.47 13.17 -12.00
N PHE A 44 -28.18 13.07 -10.70
CA PHE A 44 -27.06 13.76 -10.08
C PHE A 44 -25.70 13.26 -10.57
N TYR A 45 -25.47 11.93 -10.60
CA TYR A 45 -24.21 11.36 -11.07
C TYR A 45 -24.01 11.54 -12.57
N LYS A 46 -25.09 11.48 -13.36
CA LYS A 46 -25.03 11.84 -14.79
C LYS A 46 -24.58 13.29 -14.96
N PHE A 47 -25.14 14.22 -14.20
CA PHE A 47 -24.71 15.62 -14.21
C PHE A 47 -23.23 15.80 -13.84
N LEU A 48 -22.75 15.12 -12.78
CA LEU A 48 -21.34 15.14 -12.40
C LEU A 48 -20.45 14.64 -13.55
N TRP A 49 -20.82 13.54 -14.18
CA TRP A 49 -20.12 12.97 -15.33
C TRP A 49 -20.13 13.91 -16.55
N GLU A 50 -21.27 14.54 -16.87
CA GLU A 50 -21.38 15.56 -17.93
C GLU A 50 -20.48 16.78 -17.65
N CYS A 51 -20.27 17.11 -16.37
CA CYS A 51 -19.32 18.11 -15.91
C CYS A 51 -17.85 17.63 -15.88
N ARG A 52 -17.57 16.42 -16.37
CA ARG A 52 -16.23 15.79 -16.39
C ARG A 52 -15.64 15.53 -15.00
N VAL A 53 -16.48 15.26 -14.01
CA VAL A 53 -16.01 14.80 -12.69
C VAL A 53 -15.55 13.35 -12.80
N ASP A 54 -14.30 13.07 -12.41
CA ASP A 54 -13.71 11.74 -12.51
C ASP A 54 -13.93 10.86 -11.27
N SER A 55 -14.14 11.46 -10.10
CA SER A 55 -14.30 10.75 -8.82
C SER A 55 -15.12 11.56 -7.81
N ALA A 56 -15.63 10.89 -6.77
CA ALA A 56 -16.41 11.54 -5.72
C ALA A 56 -16.16 10.92 -4.33
N LYS A 57 -16.12 11.74 -3.28
CA LYS A 57 -16.24 11.29 -1.89
C LYS A 57 -17.65 11.58 -1.41
N THR A 58 -18.36 10.59 -0.87
CA THR A 58 -19.70 10.79 -0.31
C THR A 58 -19.65 10.71 1.19
N ASP A 59 -19.91 11.84 1.82
CA ASP A 59 -19.84 12.00 3.27
C ASP A 59 -21.19 11.83 3.95
N ALA A 60 -21.15 11.71 5.28
CA ALA A 60 -22.32 11.70 6.14
C ALA A 60 -23.35 10.59 5.81
N GLN A 61 -22.87 9.42 5.38
CA GLN A 61 -23.76 8.29 5.07
C GLN A 61 -24.41 7.68 6.31
N PHE A 62 -23.80 7.83 7.48
CA PHE A 62 -24.34 7.39 8.77
C PHE A 62 -25.70 8.01 9.12
N TYR A 63 -26.10 9.14 8.53
CA TYR A 63 -27.41 9.75 8.81
C TYR A 63 -28.59 8.79 8.59
N LEU A 64 -28.46 7.80 7.71
CA LEU A 64 -29.47 6.75 7.49
C LEU A 64 -29.70 5.88 8.74
N ASP A 65 -28.67 5.68 9.54
CA ASP A 65 -28.75 4.95 10.80
C ASP A 65 -29.36 5.80 11.92
N GLY A 66 -29.21 7.12 11.84
CA GLY A 66 -29.77 8.08 12.79
C GLY A 66 -31.28 8.35 12.66
N LEU A 67 -31.96 7.74 11.68
CA LEU A 67 -33.43 7.85 11.56
C LEU A 67 -34.09 7.18 12.76
N VAL A 68 -35.12 7.80 13.37
CA VAL A 68 -35.74 7.31 14.62
C VAL A 68 -36.64 6.09 14.38
N HIS A 69 -37.45 6.09 13.31
CA HIS A 69 -38.40 5.02 13.04
C HIS A 69 -37.77 3.85 12.29
N ALA A 70 -38.08 2.62 12.73
CA ALA A 70 -37.49 1.41 12.16
C ALA A 70 -37.91 1.16 10.70
N ASP A 71 -39.17 1.48 10.34
CA ASP A 71 -39.65 1.35 8.96
C ASP A 71 -38.90 2.30 8.01
N ASP A 72 -38.64 3.54 8.44
CA ASP A 72 -37.84 4.51 7.67
C ASP A 72 -36.42 4.00 7.46
N ARG A 73 -35.75 3.51 8.52
CA ARG A 73 -34.42 2.88 8.42
C ARG A 73 -34.43 1.72 7.43
N ARG A 74 -35.37 0.78 7.56
CA ARG A 74 -35.49 -0.40 6.70
C ARG A 74 -35.67 0.00 5.24
N GLN A 75 -36.53 0.98 4.96
CA GLN A 75 -36.90 1.36 3.61
C GLN A 75 -35.82 2.22 2.95
N LEU A 76 -35.31 3.23 3.64
CA LEU A 76 -34.42 4.23 3.05
C LEU A 76 -32.96 3.77 3.01
N THR A 77 -32.47 3.05 4.02
CA THR A 77 -31.05 2.70 4.11
C THR A 77 -30.58 1.92 2.89
N ASN A 78 -31.27 0.81 2.56
CA ASN A 78 -30.91 -0.02 1.43
C ASN A 78 -31.11 0.71 0.10
N ALA A 79 -32.20 1.46 -0.05
CA ALA A 79 -32.50 2.21 -1.27
C ALA A 79 -31.44 3.28 -1.57
N TYR A 80 -30.99 4.03 -0.55
CA TYR A 80 -29.93 5.02 -0.71
C TYR A 80 -28.57 4.37 -0.99
N GLN A 81 -28.23 3.29 -0.29
CA GLN A 81 -26.97 2.58 -0.50
C GLN A 81 -26.89 1.95 -1.90
N ASP A 82 -27.94 1.28 -2.36
CA ASP A 82 -27.99 0.70 -3.70
C ASP A 82 -27.97 1.80 -4.77
N ALA A 83 -28.72 2.89 -4.59
CA ALA A 83 -28.71 4.02 -5.50
C ALA A 83 -27.31 4.66 -5.61
N TRP A 84 -26.62 4.85 -4.47
CA TRP A 84 -25.26 5.38 -4.43
C TRP A 84 -24.27 4.43 -5.14
N PHE A 85 -24.28 3.15 -4.77
CA PHE A 85 -23.32 2.17 -5.29
C PHE A 85 -23.48 1.93 -6.79
N ILE A 86 -24.72 1.78 -7.28
CA ILE A 86 -24.96 1.56 -8.71
C ILE A 86 -24.50 2.77 -9.53
N ASN A 87 -24.75 3.99 -9.05
CA ASN A 87 -24.39 5.19 -9.79
C ASN A 87 -22.90 5.53 -9.71
N SER A 88 -22.22 5.21 -8.61
CA SER A 88 -20.77 5.34 -8.53
C SER A 88 -20.06 4.38 -9.48
N LEU A 89 -20.55 3.14 -9.62
CA LEU A 89 -20.06 2.20 -10.62
C LEU A 89 -20.34 2.68 -12.06
N ARG A 90 -21.58 3.07 -12.35
CA ARG A 90 -22.02 3.42 -13.70
C ARG A 90 -21.31 4.65 -14.26
N TRP A 91 -21.21 5.72 -13.46
CA TRP A 91 -20.78 7.03 -13.95
C TRP A 91 -19.32 7.36 -13.62
N LEU A 92 -18.78 6.79 -12.54
CA LEU A 92 -17.41 7.08 -12.08
C LEU A 92 -16.51 5.85 -12.12
N SER A 93 -16.95 4.74 -12.73
CA SER A 93 -16.20 3.47 -12.79
C SER A 93 -15.74 2.99 -11.40
N GLY A 94 -16.56 3.22 -10.36
CA GLY A 94 -16.22 2.86 -8.99
C GLY A 94 -15.19 3.77 -8.30
N ARG A 95 -14.78 4.88 -8.94
CA ARG A 95 -13.92 5.91 -8.31
C ARG A 95 -14.73 6.77 -7.34
N ALA A 96 -15.27 6.13 -6.30
CA ALA A 96 -15.99 6.81 -5.25
C ALA A 96 -15.60 6.29 -3.86
N ILE A 97 -15.43 7.21 -2.91
CA ILE A 97 -15.13 6.91 -1.52
C ILE A 97 -16.43 6.93 -0.72
N SER A 98 -16.73 5.80 -0.08
CA SER A 98 -17.79 5.70 0.91
C SER A 98 -17.27 6.20 2.26
N CYS A 99 -17.73 7.37 2.70
CA CYS A 99 -17.29 8.00 3.95
C CYS A 99 -18.39 8.00 5.01
N MET A 100 -17.98 7.96 6.28
CA MET A 100 -18.84 7.84 7.46
C MET A 100 -19.88 6.73 7.33
N SER A 101 -19.46 5.57 6.83
CA SER A 101 -20.35 4.49 6.39
C SER A 101 -20.18 3.20 7.19
N GLN A 102 -19.62 3.27 8.40
CA GLN A 102 -19.33 2.09 9.23
C GLN A 102 -20.47 1.73 10.20
N THR A 103 -21.71 2.16 9.90
CA THR A 103 -22.89 1.72 10.67
C THR A 103 -23.21 0.25 10.35
N PRO A 104 -23.73 -0.56 11.29
CA PRO A 104 -23.89 -2.00 11.07
C PRO A 104 -24.70 -2.33 9.82
N GLN A 105 -25.74 -1.57 9.54
CA GLN A 105 -26.67 -1.75 8.43
C GLN A 105 -25.95 -1.51 7.09
N THR A 106 -25.07 -0.50 7.05
CA THR A 106 -24.21 -0.25 5.88
C THR A 106 -23.18 -1.34 5.70
N ILE A 107 -22.61 -1.84 6.79
CA ILE A 107 -21.66 -2.95 6.75
C ILE A 107 -22.34 -4.19 6.16
N PHE A 108 -23.47 -4.63 6.72
CA PHE A 108 -24.16 -5.85 6.28
C PHE A 108 -24.72 -5.76 4.86
N HIS A 109 -25.25 -4.61 4.46
CA HIS A 109 -25.86 -4.46 3.13
C HIS A 109 -24.84 -4.19 2.02
N SER A 110 -23.83 -3.36 2.28
CA SER A 110 -22.92 -2.86 1.22
C SER A 110 -21.49 -3.38 1.30
N GLN A 111 -20.93 -3.57 2.49
CA GLN A 111 -19.49 -3.81 2.65
C GLN A 111 -19.15 -5.28 2.84
N LEU A 112 -20.02 -6.06 3.50
CA LEU A 112 -19.82 -7.48 3.73
C LEU A 112 -20.01 -8.36 2.48
N PRO A 113 -21.01 -8.10 1.59
CA PRO A 113 -21.25 -8.98 0.45
C PRO A 113 -20.10 -9.01 -0.55
N SER A 114 -19.62 -10.20 -0.88
CA SER A 114 -18.57 -10.44 -1.88
C SER A 114 -19.09 -10.52 -3.33
N THR A 115 -20.41 -10.40 -3.53
CA THR A 115 -21.07 -10.47 -4.84
C THR A 115 -21.02 -9.15 -5.62
N ARG A 116 -20.40 -8.12 -5.06
CA ARG A 116 -20.28 -6.77 -5.63
C ARG A 116 -18.80 -6.40 -5.82
N PRO A 117 -18.46 -5.48 -6.74
CA PRO A 117 -17.11 -4.91 -6.79
C PRO A 117 -16.70 -4.29 -5.45
N ARG A 118 -15.40 -4.41 -5.11
CA ARG A 118 -14.84 -3.87 -3.87
C ARG A 118 -15.03 -2.35 -3.78
N MET A 119 -15.50 -1.87 -2.63
CA MET A 119 -15.73 -0.44 -2.37
C MET A 119 -14.54 0.21 -1.65
N VAL A 120 -14.21 1.45 -1.99
CA VAL A 120 -13.27 2.24 -1.16
C VAL A 120 -14.04 2.83 0.02
N VAL A 121 -13.61 2.55 1.25
CA VAL A 121 -14.31 2.97 2.47
C VAL A 121 -13.34 3.73 3.38
N ARG A 122 -13.72 4.96 3.77
CA ARG A 122 -12.99 5.73 4.78
C ARG A 122 -12.94 4.94 6.09
N ASN A 123 -11.73 4.66 6.57
CA ASN A 123 -11.50 3.66 7.60
C ASN A 123 -11.29 4.24 9.01
N SER A 124 -11.31 5.56 9.16
CA SER A 124 -11.21 6.27 10.42
C SER A 124 -12.04 7.56 10.40
N ASP A 125 -12.13 8.21 11.56
CA ASP A 125 -12.47 9.63 11.63
C ASP A 125 -11.32 10.49 11.06
N ASP A 126 -11.57 11.78 10.89
CA ASP A 126 -10.58 12.76 10.41
C ASP A 126 -9.49 13.02 11.47
N PHE A 127 -8.31 13.44 11.00
CA PHE A 127 -7.29 14.08 11.84
C PHE A 127 -7.24 15.58 11.56
N PHE A 128 -6.71 16.35 12.51
CA PHE A 128 -6.66 17.80 12.41
C PHE A 128 -5.21 18.26 12.22
N PRO A 129 -4.83 18.85 11.07
CA PRO A 129 -3.45 19.20 10.78
C PRO A 129 -2.75 20.07 11.83
N ASN A 130 -3.52 20.91 12.53
CA ASN A 130 -2.99 21.81 13.56
C ASN A 130 -2.99 21.21 14.98
N VAL A 131 -3.39 19.94 15.14
CA VAL A 131 -3.44 19.23 16.42
C VAL A 131 -2.45 18.07 16.36
N PRO A 132 -1.21 18.23 16.87
CA PRO A 132 -0.15 17.23 16.77
C PRO A 132 -0.56 15.82 17.24
N GLU A 133 -1.35 15.74 18.30
CA GLU A 133 -1.81 14.49 18.92
C GLU A 133 -2.80 13.72 18.04
N SER A 134 -3.46 14.40 17.09
CA SER A 134 -4.41 13.75 16.18
C SER A 134 -3.71 12.88 15.13
N HIS A 135 -2.45 13.17 14.79
CA HIS A 135 -1.75 12.43 13.73
C HIS A 135 -1.39 10.99 14.11
N PRO A 136 -0.75 10.72 15.28
CA PRO A 136 -0.48 9.34 15.66
C PRO A 136 -1.76 8.57 16.00
N TRP A 137 -2.73 9.23 16.64
CA TRP A 137 -4.06 8.67 16.90
C TRP A 137 -4.74 8.19 15.61
N HIS A 138 -4.72 9.01 14.55
CA HIS A 138 -5.29 8.66 13.25
C HIS A 138 -4.70 7.38 12.65
N ILE A 139 -3.38 7.23 12.67
CA ILE A 139 -2.70 6.06 12.12
C ILE A 139 -2.96 4.84 13.01
N PHE A 140 -2.96 5.01 14.33
CA PHE A 140 -3.36 3.96 15.27
C PHE A 140 -4.78 3.45 15.00
N CYS A 141 -5.77 4.35 14.90
CA CYS A 141 -7.15 3.99 14.60
C CYS A 141 -7.28 3.27 13.27
N ASN A 142 -6.62 3.77 12.21
CA ASN A 142 -6.67 3.12 10.91
C ASN A 142 -6.09 1.70 10.93
N ALA A 143 -4.95 1.49 11.58
CA ALA A 143 -4.33 0.19 11.71
C ALA A 143 -5.21 -0.80 12.48
N HIS A 144 -5.86 -0.35 13.55
CA HIS A 144 -6.75 -1.18 14.38
C HIS A 144 -8.09 -1.45 13.71
N ASN A 145 -8.71 -0.44 13.11
CA ASN A 145 -9.96 -0.62 12.35
C ASN A 145 -9.77 -1.59 11.19
N SER A 146 -8.58 -1.60 10.57
CA SER A 146 -8.23 -2.54 9.50
C SER A 146 -8.21 -4.00 9.94
N THR A 147 -8.05 -4.29 11.24
CA THR A 147 -8.25 -5.65 11.77
C THR A 147 -9.66 -6.15 11.51
N PHE A 148 -10.66 -5.28 11.61
CA PHE A 148 -12.05 -5.60 11.32
C PHE A 148 -12.39 -5.42 9.84
N THR A 149 -12.07 -4.26 9.25
CA THR A 149 -12.49 -3.94 7.87
C THR A 149 -11.79 -4.77 6.80
N SER A 150 -10.64 -5.39 7.10
CA SER A 150 -9.99 -6.34 6.18
C SER A 150 -10.80 -7.62 5.93
N HIS A 151 -11.81 -7.92 6.74
CA HIS A 151 -12.74 -9.04 6.53
C HIS A 151 -13.93 -8.68 5.64
N PHE A 152 -14.06 -7.42 5.25
CA PHE A 152 -15.12 -6.96 4.37
C PHE A 152 -14.65 -6.90 2.91
N ASN A 153 -15.60 -6.80 1.99
CA ASN A 153 -15.36 -6.56 0.58
C ASN A 153 -15.10 -5.06 0.31
N VAL A 154 -14.13 -4.50 1.02
CA VAL A 154 -13.75 -3.08 0.96
C VAL A 154 -12.24 -2.92 0.78
N LEU A 155 -11.86 -1.75 0.28
CA LEU A 155 -10.50 -1.24 0.31
C LEU A 155 -10.46 -0.13 1.36
N PRO A 156 -9.82 -0.35 2.53
CA PRO A 156 -9.70 0.67 3.55
C PRO A 156 -8.95 1.90 3.03
N ASP A 157 -9.57 3.07 3.13
CA ASP A 157 -8.99 4.37 2.85
C ASP A 157 -8.53 5.02 4.16
N TRP A 158 -7.22 5.20 4.29
CA TRP A 158 -6.54 5.80 5.46
C TRP A 158 -6.50 7.33 5.42
N ASP A 159 -7.30 7.96 4.56
CA ASP A 159 -7.43 9.39 4.38
C ASP A 159 -6.27 10.04 3.61
N MET A 160 -6.51 11.27 3.17
CA MET A 160 -5.55 12.21 2.60
C MET A 160 -4.53 12.69 3.63
N PHE A 161 -3.42 13.26 3.16
CA PHE A 161 -2.45 13.95 4.01
C PHE A 161 -1.73 15.06 3.25
N GLN A 162 -0.90 15.84 3.96
CA GLN A 162 -0.09 16.89 3.37
C GLN A 162 1.38 16.42 3.31
N THR A 163 1.99 16.49 2.13
CA THR A 163 3.40 16.19 1.91
C THR A 163 4.31 17.33 2.40
N SER A 164 3.79 18.55 2.49
CA SER A 164 4.49 19.68 3.10
C SER A 164 4.00 19.94 4.54
N HIS A 165 4.25 18.99 5.43
CA HIS A 165 3.85 19.05 6.85
C HIS A 165 4.90 18.41 7.77
N PRO A 166 5.05 18.81 9.05
CA PRO A 166 5.97 18.15 9.99
C PRO A 166 5.73 16.64 10.21
N TYR A 167 4.53 16.15 9.91
CA TYR A 167 4.17 14.73 9.94
C TYR A 167 4.08 14.08 8.54
N ALA A 168 4.59 14.76 7.50
CA ALA A 168 4.41 14.32 6.12
C ALA A 168 4.98 12.92 5.86
N SER A 169 6.22 12.67 6.25
CA SER A 169 6.86 11.36 6.04
C SER A 169 6.21 10.25 6.87
N PHE A 170 5.77 10.57 8.09
CA PHE A 170 5.02 9.68 8.98
C PHE A 170 3.69 9.25 8.33
N HIS A 171 2.95 10.19 7.75
CA HIS A 171 1.71 9.91 7.02
C HIS A 171 1.94 9.21 5.68
N ALA A 172 3.00 9.57 4.94
CA ALA A 172 3.38 8.92 3.69
C ALA A 172 3.67 7.43 3.91
N ALA A 173 4.46 7.10 4.94
CA ALA A 173 4.76 5.73 5.32
C ALA A 173 3.49 4.94 5.68
N ALA A 174 2.58 5.56 6.44
CA ALA A 174 1.28 4.96 6.77
C ALA A 174 0.44 4.67 5.52
N ARG A 175 0.41 5.58 4.53
CA ARG A 175 -0.33 5.36 3.27
C ARG A 175 0.33 4.29 2.41
N CYS A 176 1.66 4.25 2.34
CA CYS A 176 2.40 3.20 1.65
C CYS A 176 2.12 1.81 2.23
N ILE A 177 2.16 1.64 3.56
CA ILE A 177 1.91 0.33 4.18
C ILE A 177 0.42 -0.03 4.23
N SER A 178 -0.51 0.94 4.11
CA SER A 178 -1.96 0.69 4.21
C SER A 178 -2.49 -0.30 3.16
N GLY A 179 -1.83 -0.41 2.00
CA GLY A 179 -2.37 -1.13 0.86
C GLY A 179 -3.62 -0.47 0.25
N GLY A 180 -3.97 0.74 0.68
CA GLY A 180 -5.10 1.53 0.24
C GLY A 180 -4.74 2.61 -0.79
N PRO A 181 -5.68 3.52 -1.09
CA PRO A 181 -5.41 4.68 -1.93
C PRO A 181 -4.54 5.73 -1.20
N VAL A 182 -3.95 6.64 -1.98
CA VAL A 182 -3.12 7.74 -1.46
C VAL A 182 -3.63 9.04 -2.06
N TYR A 183 -3.93 10.01 -1.21
CA TYR A 183 -4.39 11.34 -1.61
C TYR A 183 -3.54 12.39 -0.90
N ILE A 184 -3.16 13.44 -1.62
CA ILE A 184 -2.44 14.58 -1.06
C ILE A 184 -3.31 15.82 -1.12
N THR A 185 -3.21 16.69 -0.12
CA THR A 185 -3.99 17.94 0.01
C THR A 185 -3.12 19.17 0.22
N ASP A 186 -1.92 19.14 -0.33
CA ASP A 186 -1.05 20.32 -0.30
C ASP A 186 -1.68 21.48 -1.07
N GLU A 187 -1.26 22.67 -0.71
CA GLU A 187 -1.48 23.84 -1.56
C GLU A 187 -0.76 23.63 -2.91
N VAL A 188 -1.40 24.08 -3.99
CA VAL A 188 -0.86 23.98 -5.34
C VAL A 188 0.54 24.58 -5.40
N GLY A 189 1.51 23.80 -5.88
CA GLY A 189 2.90 24.21 -6.01
C GLY A 189 3.76 24.04 -4.75
N LYS A 190 3.18 23.56 -3.63
CA LYS A 190 3.90 23.29 -2.37
C LYS A 190 4.05 21.79 -2.06
N HIS A 191 4.19 20.97 -3.11
CA HIS A 191 4.37 19.53 -2.95
C HIS A 191 5.81 19.19 -2.61
N ASP A 192 6.02 18.28 -1.65
CA ASP A 192 7.31 17.63 -1.45
C ASP A 192 7.46 16.51 -2.49
N VAL A 193 8.11 16.85 -3.61
CA VAL A 193 8.32 15.92 -4.74
C VAL A 193 9.25 14.77 -4.36
N GLU A 194 10.21 15.01 -3.47
CA GLU A 194 11.14 13.98 -3.01
C GLU A 194 10.39 12.92 -2.20
N LEU A 195 9.51 13.34 -1.27
CA LEU A 195 8.64 12.43 -0.53
C LEU A 195 7.67 11.68 -1.45
N ILE A 196 7.04 12.36 -2.41
CA ILE A 196 6.15 11.72 -3.41
C ILE A 196 6.92 10.66 -4.20
N SER A 197 8.18 10.94 -4.55
CA SER A 197 9.02 9.99 -5.28
C SER A 197 9.33 8.73 -4.46
N GLN A 198 9.28 8.76 -3.12
CA GLN A 198 9.47 7.54 -2.30
C GLN A 198 8.23 6.62 -2.31
N MET A 199 7.04 7.17 -2.59
CA MET A 199 5.77 6.41 -2.62
C MET A 199 5.43 5.88 -4.03
N THR A 200 6.03 6.49 -5.05
CA THR A 200 5.65 6.30 -6.45
C THR A 200 6.81 5.89 -7.33
N ALA A 201 6.52 5.32 -8.50
CA ALA A 201 7.51 5.02 -9.52
C ALA A 201 6.93 5.22 -10.93
N ARG A 202 7.78 5.59 -11.88
CA ARG A 202 7.39 5.71 -13.30
C ARG A 202 7.32 4.32 -13.93
N THR A 203 6.31 4.08 -14.73
CA THR A 203 6.17 2.85 -15.52
C THR A 203 6.91 2.98 -16.84
N ALA A 204 7.09 1.85 -17.54
CA ALA A 204 7.63 1.84 -18.91
C ALA A 204 6.77 2.65 -19.92
N ARG A 205 5.52 2.99 -19.57
CA ARG A 205 4.60 3.85 -20.33
C ARG A 205 4.55 5.29 -19.82
N GLU A 206 5.56 5.70 -19.04
CA GLU A 206 5.70 7.04 -18.48
C GLU A 206 4.62 7.48 -17.47
N ASN A 207 3.59 6.68 -17.23
CA ASN A 207 2.65 6.89 -16.14
C ASN A 207 3.32 6.71 -14.78
N THR A 208 2.91 7.50 -13.78
CA THR A 208 3.32 7.30 -12.39
C THR A 208 2.33 6.37 -11.68
N VAL A 209 2.86 5.38 -10.97
CA VAL A 209 2.07 4.44 -10.16
C VAL A 209 2.49 4.50 -8.69
N ILE A 210 1.54 4.24 -7.80
CA ILE A 210 1.79 4.05 -6.36
C ILE A 210 2.21 2.60 -6.12
N LEU A 211 3.27 2.40 -5.35
CA LEU A 211 3.76 1.06 -4.98
C LEU A 211 2.95 0.48 -3.82
N ARG A 212 1.72 0.06 -4.12
CA ARG A 212 0.75 -0.42 -3.14
C ARG A 212 0.92 -1.92 -2.83
N PRO A 213 1.15 -2.32 -1.57
CA PRO A 213 1.12 -3.72 -1.15
C PRO A 213 -0.22 -4.41 -1.41
N ASP A 214 -0.26 -5.75 -1.31
CA ASP A 214 -1.40 -6.54 -1.77
C ASP A 214 -2.53 -6.69 -0.73
N LEU A 215 -2.20 -6.60 0.56
CA LEU A 215 -3.17 -6.75 1.64
C LEU A 215 -3.60 -5.38 2.17
N ALA A 216 -4.70 -5.37 2.93
CA ALA A 216 -5.01 -4.23 3.79
C ALA A 216 -4.04 -4.24 4.98
N GLY A 217 -3.24 -3.18 5.12
CA GLY A 217 -2.32 -3.01 6.24
C GLY A 217 -3.11 -2.96 7.54
N LYS A 218 -2.69 -3.73 8.54
CA LYS A 218 -3.36 -3.78 9.85
C LYS A 218 -2.36 -3.99 10.97
N THR A 219 -2.76 -3.64 12.19
CA THR A 219 -1.94 -3.94 13.36
C THR A 219 -1.70 -5.45 13.47
N ILE A 220 -0.47 -5.84 13.79
CA ILE A 220 -0.15 -7.23 14.15
C ILE A 220 -0.36 -7.50 15.66
N GLU A 221 -0.65 -6.46 16.43
CA GLU A 221 -0.84 -6.48 17.88
C GLU A 221 -2.20 -5.82 18.21
N PRO A 222 -3.34 -6.50 17.96
CA PRO A 222 -4.67 -5.90 18.07
C PRO A 222 -5.13 -5.59 19.50
N TYR A 223 -4.38 -6.04 20.50
CA TYR A 223 -4.69 -5.87 21.92
C TYR A 223 -3.83 -4.79 22.60
N THR A 224 -2.96 -4.11 21.84
CA THR A 224 -2.16 -3.00 22.36
C THR A 224 -3.02 -1.74 22.39
N SER A 225 -3.13 -1.12 23.57
CA SER A 225 -3.81 0.16 23.73
C SER A 225 -2.95 1.31 23.21
N TYR A 226 -3.58 2.46 22.92
CA TYR A 226 -2.86 3.63 22.39
C TYR A 226 -1.88 4.25 23.39
N ASP A 227 -2.23 4.20 24.67
CA ASP A 227 -1.42 4.80 25.74
C ASP A 227 -0.30 3.87 26.23
N GLU A 228 -0.21 2.64 25.70
CA GLU A 228 0.96 1.80 25.91
C GLU A 228 2.17 2.41 25.21
N GLU A 229 3.29 2.51 25.92
CA GLU A 229 4.57 3.01 25.38
C GLU A 229 5.23 1.97 24.46
N ARG A 230 4.52 1.57 23.40
CA ARG A 230 4.96 0.63 22.37
C ARG A 230 4.87 1.25 20.98
N LEU A 231 5.69 0.74 20.07
CA LEU A 231 5.58 1.03 18.66
C LEU A 231 4.34 0.36 18.08
N LEU A 232 3.54 1.13 17.35
CA LEU A 232 2.47 0.59 16.52
C LEU A 232 3.11 -0.18 15.35
N LYS A 233 2.78 -1.45 15.22
CA LYS A 233 3.33 -2.33 14.18
C LYS A 233 2.26 -2.70 13.17
N VAL A 234 2.44 -2.29 11.92
CA VAL A 234 1.49 -2.52 10.82
C VAL A 234 2.11 -3.49 9.82
N GLY A 235 1.50 -4.67 9.70
CA GLY A 235 1.94 -5.71 8.78
C GLY A 235 1.24 -5.60 7.42
N ASN A 236 1.99 -5.83 6.35
CA ASN A 236 1.48 -6.03 4.99
C ASN A 236 2.40 -6.99 4.22
N PHE A 237 2.05 -7.30 2.98
CA PHE A 237 2.76 -8.28 2.16
C PHE A 237 2.82 -7.83 0.69
N ALA A 238 3.96 -8.08 0.06
CA ALA A 238 4.18 -7.91 -1.37
C ALA A 238 4.35 -9.30 -2.03
N SER A 239 3.31 -9.77 -2.71
CA SER A 239 3.24 -11.05 -3.40
C SER A 239 3.95 -11.00 -4.76
N ARG A 240 4.56 -12.12 -5.17
CA ARG A 240 5.36 -12.24 -6.41
C ARG A 240 5.03 -13.48 -7.25
N GLY A 241 3.77 -13.92 -7.27
CA GLY A 241 3.36 -15.14 -8.01
C GLY A 241 4.08 -16.41 -7.53
N GLY A 242 4.47 -16.44 -6.26
CA GLY A 242 5.32 -17.44 -5.60
C GLY A 242 5.61 -17.00 -4.16
N THR A 243 6.87 -17.06 -3.71
CA THR A 243 7.30 -16.47 -2.42
C THR A 243 7.27 -14.93 -2.48
N GLY A 244 6.75 -14.28 -1.44
CA GLY A 244 6.62 -12.82 -1.38
C GLY A 244 7.62 -12.16 -0.43
N THR A 245 7.41 -10.88 -0.17
CA THR A 245 8.20 -10.10 0.79
C THR A 245 7.25 -9.59 1.87
N SER A 246 7.61 -9.87 3.12
CA SER A 246 6.88 -9.33 4.26
C SER A 246 7.27 -7.87 4.49
N LEU A 247 6.28 -7.02 4.71
CA LEU A 247 6.48 -5.61 5.02
C LEU A 247 5.96 -5.35 6.43
N LEU A 248 6.80 -4.76 7.27
CA LEU A 248 6.43 -4.36 8.63
C LEU A 248 6.77 -2.89 8.82
N ALA A 249 5.75 -2.05 8.85
CA ALA A 249 5.93 -0.66 9.25
C ALA A 249 5.81 -0.54 10.77
N VAL A 250 6.67 0.28 11.36
CA VAL A 250 6.61 0.63 12.77
C VAL A 250 6.48 2.13 12.92
N PHE A 251 5.61 2.57 13.83
CA PHE A 251 5.33 3.97 14.08
C PHE A 251 5.43 4.24 15.58
N ASN A 252 6.22 5.25 15.95
CA ASN A 252 6.20 5.75 17.30
C ASN A 252 4.98 6.68 17.46
N VAL A 253 3.92 6.12 18.05
CA VAL A 253 2.69 6.85 18.37
C VAL A 253 2.70 7.52 19.74
N SER A 254 3.78 7.33 20.50
CA SER A 254 4.04 7.95 21.80
C SER A 254 4.76 9.29 21.66
N ASN A 255 4.74 10.06 22.75
CA ASN A 255 5.50 11.30 22.91
C ASN A 255 6.91 11.09 23.47
N ARG A 256 7.37 9.83 23.62
CA ARG A 256 8.71 9.48 24.10
C ARG A 256 9.45 8.63 23.06
N SER A 257 10.77 8.62 23.12
CA SER A 257 11.56 7.67 22.31
C SER A 257 11.30 6.25 22.79
N ILE A 258 11.11 5.33 21.85
CA ILE A 258 10.85 3.91 22.12
C ILE A 258 11.88 3.08 21.38
N VAL A 259 12.50 2.16 22.11
CA VAL A 259 13.36 1.12 21.57
C VAL A 259 12.66 -0.23 21.73
N GLU A 260 12.52 -0.97 20.64
CA GLU A 260 11.94 -2.31 20.67
C GLU A 260 12.78 -3.33 19.90
N LEU A 261 12.82 -4.54 20.46
CA LEU A 261 13.30 -5.74 19.79
C LEU A 261 12.11 -6.42 19.12
N ILE A 262 12.13 -6.48 17.80
CA ILE A 262 11.06 -7.03 16.97
C ILE A 262 11.49 -8.40 16.45
N PRO A 263 10.84 -9.48 16.89
CA PRO A 263 11.13 -10.82 16.38
C PRO A 263 10.81 -10.97 14.90
N LEU A 264 11.60 -11.75 14.16
CA LEU A 264 11.33 -12.06 12.76
C LEU A 264 9.94 -12.70 12.58
N ARG A 265 9.46 -13.50 13.54
CA ARG A 265 8.11 -14.09 13.52
C ARG A 265 6.96 -13.06 13.49
N ASN A 266 7.21 -11.80 13.82
CA ASN A 266 6.21 -10.72 13.73
C ASN A 266 5.96 -10.29 12.28
N PHE A 267 6.86 -10.64 11.36
CA PHE A 267 6.68 -10.41 9.93
C PHE A 267 5.69 -11.46 9.39
N LEU A 268 4.74 -11.02 8.55
CA LEU A 268 3.77 -11.90 7.91
C LEU A 268 4.44 -12.88 6.94
N GLY A 269 4.06 -14.16 6.98
CA GLY A 269 4.45 -15.15 5.98
C GLY A 269 5.88 -15.67 6.09
N ILE A 270 6.52 -15.54 7.25
CA ILE A 270 7.82 -16.17 7.52
C ILE A 270 7.68 -17.70 7.58
N CYS A 271 8.58 -18.40 6.89
CA CYS A 271 8.66 -19.85 6.83
C CYS A 271 9.85 -20.37 7.66
N GLY A 272 9.62 -21.40 8.47
CA GLY A 272 10.63 -21.94 9.40
C GLY A 272 11.88 -22.51 8.73
N ASP A 273 11.73 -23.05 7.52
CA ASP A 273 12.81 -23.71 6.76
C ASP A 273 13.58 -22.75 5.84
N GLU A 274 13.21 -21.46 5.84
CA GLU A 274 13.85 -20.43 5.01
C GLU A 274 14.79 -19.53 5.82
N GLU A 275 15.69 -18.86 5.12
CA GLU A 275 16.54 -17.82 5.69
C GLU A 275 16.13 -16.46 5.13
N TYR A 276 16.24 -15.43 5.97
CA TYR A 276 15.80 -14.08 5.63
C TYR A 276 16.90 -13.06 5.83
N ILE A 277 16.84 -11.99 5.06
CA ILE A 277 17.46 -10.72 5.41
C ILE A 277 16.37 -9.68 5.59
N ILE A 278 16.61 -8.72 6.47
CA ILE A 278 15.70 -7.60 6.72
C ILE A 278 16.39 -6.32 6.28
N ARG A 279 15.69 -5.52 5.48
CA ARG A 279 16.16 -4.19 5.06
C ARG A 279 15.32 -3.11 5.73
N ALA A 280 15.98 -2.11 6.32
CA ALA A 280 15.34 -0.87 6.77
C ALA A 280 15.25 0.14 5.61
N HIS A 281 14.11 0.81 5.45
CA HIS A 281 13.94 1.82 4.41
C HIS A 281 14.78 3.06 4.68
N SER A 282 14.69 3.63 5.89
CA SER A 282 15.25 4.95 6.19
C SER A 282 16.79 4.97 6.17
N THR A 283 17.43 3.93 6.70
CA THR A 283 18.90 3.84 6.74
C THR A 283 19.49 3.14 5.52
N GLY A 284 18.72 2.26 4.89
CA GLY A 284 19.15 1.36 3.83
C GLY A 284 20.00 0.17 4.31
N GLU A 285 20.13 -0.01 5.63
CA GLU A 285 20.86 -1.12 6.23
C GLU A 285 20.17 -2.46 5.97
N ILE A 286 20.99 -3.51 5.89
CA ILE A 286 20.55 -4.90 5.73
C ILE A 286 21.06 -5.69 6.94
N SER A 287 20.18 -6.47 7.56
CA SER A 287 20.52 -7.32 8.69
C SER A 287 21.51 -8.42 8.28
N LYS A 288 22.11 -9.07 9.29
CA LYS A 288 22.66 -10.41 9.08
C LYS A 288 21.56 -11.36 8.62
N ILE A 289 21.96 -12.50 8.07
CA ILE A 289 21.03 -13.56 7.71
C ILE A 289 20.39 -14.12 8.97
N LEU A 290 19.06 -14.15 9.00
CA LEU A 290 18.25 -14.62 10.11
C LEU A 290 17.56 -15.92 9.71
N PRO A 291 17.63 -16.99 10.53
CA PRO A 291 16.83 -18.18 10.30
C PRO A 291 15.35 -17.86 10.54
N GLY A 292 14.49 -18.39 9.67
CA GLY A 292 13.03 -18.27 9.75
C GLY A 292 12.39 -19.10 10.85
N ASP A 293 13.16 -19.99 11.51
CA ASP A 293 12.69 -20.80 12.62
C ASP A 293 12.03 -19.93 13.71
N SER A 294 10.73 -20.13 13.87
CA SER A 294 9.88 -19.43 14.84
C SER A 294 10.33 -19.57 16.30
N GLN A 295 11.15 -20.57 16.62
CA GLN A 295 11.71 -20.79 17.96
C GLN A 295 13.07 -20.13 18.17
N SER A 296 13.69 -19.57 17.12
CA SER A 296 14.94 -18.83 17.27
C SER A 296 14.69 -17.53 18.06
N GLU A 297 15.10 -17.51 19.33
CA GLU A 297 15.11 -16.30 20.16
C GLU A 297 16.10 -15.23 19.65
N THR A 298 16.95 -15.58 18.69
CA THR A 298 18.03 -14.72 18.18
C THR A 298 17.69 -13.98 16.88
N SER A 299 16.57 -14.32 16.23
CA SER A 299 16.13 -13.65 15.00
C SER A 299 15.37 -12.36 15.33
N LEU A 300 16.11 -11.30 15.67
CA LEU A 300 15.57 -10.01 16.15
C LEU A 300 16.02 -8.82 15.27
N VAL A 301 15.14 -7.84 15.15
CA VAL A 301 15.43 -6.49 14.61
C VAL A 301 15.34 -5.49 15.74
N VAL A 302 16.26 -4.54 15.79
CA VAL A 302 16.19 -3.43 16.74
C VAL A 302 15.59 -2.22 16.03
N SER A 303 14.58 -1.60 16.64
CA SER A 303 14.02 -0.33 16.21
C SER A 303 14.18 0.70 17.31
N ASP A 304 14.83 1.83 17.03
CA ASP A 304 14.97 2.98 17.93
C ASP A 304 14.32 4.19 17.26
N LEU A 305 13.15 4.59 17.76
CA LEU A 305 12.37 5.68 17.18
C LEU A 305 12.10 6.77 18.21
N SER A 306 12.49 7.98 17.89
CA SER A 306 12.04 9.20 18.56
C SER A 306 10.55 9.46 18.30
N PRO A 307 9.88 10.35 19.07
CA PRO A 307 8.50 10.72 18.82
C PRO A 307 8.29 11.13 17.36
N ARG A 308 7.18 10.69 16.74
CA ARG A 308 6.89 10.87 15.30
C ARG A 308 7.82 10.10 14.35
N GLY A 309 8.74 9.31 14.90
CA GLY A 309 9.60 8.41 14.15
C GLY A 309 8.80 7.25 13.56
N TRP A 310 9.28 6.75 12.43
CA TRP A 310 8.71 5.60 11.74
C TRP A 310 9.81 4.86 10.98
N GLU A 311 9.57 3.60 10.65
CA GLU A 311 10.40 2.78 9.76
C GLU A 311 9.54 1.77 9.02
N ILE A 312 9.96 1.34 7.82
CA ILE A 312 9.39 0.20 7.10
C ILE A 312 10.49 -0.83 6.89
N PHE A 313 10.36 -1.96 7.59
CA PHE A 313 11.20 -3.12 7.41
C PHE A 313 10.62 -4.03 6.32
N SER A 314 11.51 -4.55 5.46
CA SER A 314 11.15 -5.56 4.47
C SER A 314 11.95 -6.83 4.73
N ALA A 315 11.27 -7.95 4.99
CA ALA A 315 11.89 -9.26 5.16
C ALA A 315 11.88 -10.03 3.83
N TYR A 316 13.06 -10.29 3.29
CA TYR A 316 13.25 -10.96 2.01
C TYR A 316 13.71 -12.41 2.23
N PRO A 317 12.97 -13.41 1.73
CA PRO A 317 13.45 -14.79 1.73
C PRO A 317 14.65 -14.93 0.79
N LEU A 318 15.66 -15.67 1.23
CA LEU A 318 16.87 -15.95 0.47
C LEU A 318 16.69 -17.20 -0.38
N GLN A 319 16.94 -17.07 -1.68
CA GLN A 319 17.07 -18.21 -2.58
C GLN A 319 18.49 -18.74 -2.49
N ILE A 320 18.63 -20.03 -2.14
CA ILE A 320 19.92 -20.70 -1.94
C ILE A 320 20.27 -21.49 -3.18
N VAL A 321 21.42 -21.18 -3.77
CA VAL A 321 21.99 -21.88 -4.92
C VAL A 321 23.26 -22.59 -4.50
N GLN A 322 23.28 -23.90 -4.68
CA GLN A 322 24.46 -24.73 -4.41
C GLN A 322 25.29 -24.84 -5.69
N HIS A 323 26.60 -24.64 -5.59
CA HIS A 323 27.52 -24.79 -6.71
C HIS A 323 28.88 -25.35 -6.28
N GLY A 324 29.64 -25.87 -7.24
CA GLY A 324 30.84 -26.67 -6.98
C GLY A 324 30.56 -28.17 -6.84
N SER A 325 31.63 -28.97 -6.77
CA SER A 325 31.57 -30.44 -6.65
C SER A 325 32.43 -30.94 -5.48
N GLY A 326 32.02 -32.06 -4.88
CA GLY A 326 32.72 -32.67 -3.75
C GLY A 326 32.73 -31.79 -2.50
N ASP A 327 33.88 -31.69 -1.84
CA ASP A 327 34.08 -30.94 -0.58
C ASP A 327 34.11 -29.41 -0.75
N ASN A 328 34.20 -28.89 -1.99
CA ASN A 328 34.19 -27.45 -2.29
C ASN A 328 32.78 -26.92 -2.66
N ARG A 329 31.75 -27.43 -1.99
CA ARG A 329 30.36 -27.00 -2.23
C ARG A 329 30.13 -25.64 -1.58
N GLU A 330 29.96 -24.60 -2.39
CA GLU A 330 29.63 -23.26 -1.91
C GLU A 330 28.13 -22.98 -2.07
N SER A 331 27.56 -22.33 -1.05
CA SER A 331 26.17 -21.87 -1.07
C SER A 331 26.12 -20.37 -1.33
N LEU A 332 25.47 -19.99 -2.42
CA LEU A 332 25.20 -18.61 -2.78
C LEU A 332 23.77 -18.26 -2.36
N LYS A 333 23.60 -17.18 -1.60
CA LYS A 333 22.29 -16.74 -1.11
C LYS A 333 21.93 -15.42 -1.79
N ILE A 334 20.73 -15.37 -2.36
CA ILE A 334 20.30 -14.28 -3.25
C ILE A 334 18.90 -13.81 -2.87
N ALA A 335 18.69 -12.50 -2.87
CA ALA A 335 17.36 -11.91 -2.75
C ALA A 335 17.22 -10.66 -3.62
N THR A 336 16.09 -10.58 -4.34
CA THR A 336 15.71 -9.37 -5.09
C THR A 336 14.93 -8.43 -4.17
N LEU A 337 15.51 -7.25 -3.89
CA LEU A 337 15.00 -6.30 -2.90
C LEU A 337 13.95 -5.33 -3.46
N GLY A 338 13.72 -5.35 -4.78
CA GLY A 338 12.84 -4.40 -5.44
C GLY A 338 13.47 -3.02 -5.63
N LEU A 339 12.65 -1.98 -5.76
CA LEU A 339 13.14 -0.63 -6.03
C LEU A 339 13.64 0.05 -4.76
N LEU A 340 14.93 0.36 -4.73
CA LEU A 340 15.59 1.06 -3.63
C LEU A 340 15.10 2.51 -3.54
N GLY A 341 15.09 3.06 -2.33
CA GLY A 341 14.61 4.42 -2.04
C GLY A 341 13.08 4.56 -2.07
N LYS A 342 12.35 3.46 -2.30
CA LYS A 342 10.88 3.43 -2.24
C LYS A 342 10.43 2.78 -0.94
N MET A 343 9.50 3.42 -0.23
CA MET A 343 8.98 2.98 1.08
C MET A 343 8.50 1.52 1.07
N THR A 344 7.86 1.10 -0.03
CA THR A 344 7.35 -0.25 -0.27
C THR A 344 7.93 -0.83 -1.57
N GLY A 345 9.21 -0.58 -1.81
CA GLY A 345 9.91 -0.93 -3.06
C GLY A 345 9.82 -2.39 -3.50
N ALA A 346 9.63 -3.31 -2.56
CA ALA A 346 9.43 -4.74 -2.83
C ALA A 346 8.21 -5.03 -3.73
N VAL A 347 7.18 -4.17 -3.69
CA VAL A 347 5.95 -4.25 -4.49
C VAL A 347 6.22 -4.08 -5.98
N ALA A 348 7.32 -3.43 -6.35
CA ALA A 348 7.68 -3.23 -7.75
C ALA A 348 8.05 -4.54 -8.46
N VAL A 349 8.43 -5.58 -7.70
CA VAL A 349 8.82 -6.89 -8.24
C VAL A 349 7.57 -7.71 -8.52
N LEU A 350 7.32 -7.99 -9.79
CA LEU A 350 6.26 -8.90 -10.22
C LEU A 350 6.72 -10.37 -10.16
N LYS A 351 7.99 -10.60 -10.51
CA LYS A 351 8.58 -11.93 -10.63
C LYS A 351 10.08 -11.87 -10.33
N SER A 352 10.59 -12.90 -9.66
CA SER A 352 12.03 -13.07 -9.39
C SER A 352 12.38 -14.56 -9.34
N GLU A 353 13.04 -15.07 -10.38
CA GLU A 353 13.46 -16.47 -10.48
C GLU A 353 14.97 -16.56 -10.56
N VAL A 354 15.57 -17.45 -9.78
CA VAL A 354 16.98 -17.81 -9.86
C VAL A 354 17.09 -19.21 -10.45
N HIS A 355 17.69 -19.33 -11.63
CA HIS A 355 17.91 -20.58 -12.32
C HIS A 355 19.36 -21.03 -12.10
N ALA A 356 19.52 -22.22 -11.53
CA ALA A 356 20.81 -22.86 -11.35
C ALA A 356 21.56 -22.99 -12.69
N PRO A 357 22.91 -23.06 -12.67
CA PRO A 357 23.71 -23.09 -13.88
C PRO A 357 23.33 -24.24 -14.80
N ASN A 358 23.14 -23.92 -16.08
CA ASN A 358 23.01 -24.94 -17.12
C ASN A 358 24.39 -25.57 -17.36
N SER A 359 24.43 -26.89 -17.56
CA SER A 359 25.65 -27.68 -17.79
C SER A 359 26.53 -27.21 -18.96
N SER A 360 26.00 -26.38 -19.86
CA SER A 360 26.72 -25.82 -21.03
C SER A 360 27.31 -24.42 -20.81
N SER A 361 26.84 -23.63 -19.84
CA SER A 361 27.26 -22.22 -19.66
C SER A 361 27.98 -21.94 -18.34
N GLY A 362 27.74 -22.76 -17.31
CA GLY A 362 28.30 -22.56 -15.97
C GLY A 362 27.82 -21.29 -15.25
N ARG A 363 26.93 -20.49 -15.84
CA ARG A 363 26.46 -19.22 -15.30
C ARG A 363 25.12 -19.36 -14.61
N LEU A 364 25.00 -18.70 -13.46
CA LEU A 364 23.73 -18.44 -12.81
C LEU A 364 22.91 -17.46 -13.65
N LYS A 365 21.61 -17.71 -13.80
CA LYS A 365 20.68 -16.77 -14.44
C LYS A 365 19.61 -16.33 -13.46
N ILE A 366 19.49 -15.03 -13.24
CA ILE A 366 18.43 -14.42 -12.43
C ILE A 366 17.50 -13.64 -13.36
N VAL A 367 16.21 -13.94 -13.32
CA VAL A 367 15.18 -13.26 -14.11
C VAL A 367 14.31 -12.43 -13.18
N VAL A 368 14.23 -11.13 -13.44
CA VAL A 368 13.43 -10.19 -12.65
C VAL A 368 12.47 -9.46 -13.58
N SER A 369 11.19 -9.42 -13.21
CA SER A 369 10.18 -8.61 -13.91
C SER A 369 9.68 -7.54 -12.95
N LEU A 370 9.72 -6.29 -13.39
CA LEU A 370 9.27 -5.12 -12.61
C LEU A 370 8.05 -4.46 -13.25
N ARG A 371 7.16 -3.90 -12.44
CA ARG A 371 6.03 -3.07 -12.92
C ARG A 371 6.40 -1.61 -13.17
N ALA A 372 7.55 -1.18 -12.67
CA ALA A 372 7.99 0.21 -12.73
C ALA A 372 9.52 0.30 -12.81
N LEU A 373 9.99 1.44 -13.29
CA LEU A 373 11.39 1.82 -13.39
C LEU A 373 11.90 2.37 -12.05
N GLY A 374 13.20 2.26 -11.86
CA GLY A 374 13.93 2.81 -10.73
C GLY A 374 15.22 2.03 -10.49
N LYS A 375 15.87 2.26 -9.35
CA LYS A 375 17.06 1.53 -8.95
C LYS A 375 16.70 0.20 -8.30
N LEU A 376 16.93 -0.92 -8.97
CA LEU A 376 16.73 -2.27 -8.46
C LEU A 376 17.86 -2.67 -7.50
N GLY A 377 17.51 -3.22 -6.34
CA GLY A 377 18.46 -3.83 -5.41
C GLY A 377 18.50 -5.36 -5.55
N LEU A 378 19.70 -5.93 -5.65
CA LEU A 378 19.93 -7.37 -5.63
C LEU A 378 20.97 -7.71 -4.55
N TYR A 379 20.54 -8.43 -3.51
CA TYR A 379 21.43 -8.95 -2.50
C TYR A 379 22.09 -10.24 -2.96
N MET A 380 23.41 -10.36 -2.77
CA MET A 380 24.18 -11.57 -3.03
C MET A 380 25.27 -11.75 -1.96
N SER A 381 25.26 -12.89 -1.26
CA SER A 381 26.14 -13.13 -0.10
C SER A 381 27.64 -13.08 -0.40
N ASN A 382 28.07 -13.27 -1.65
CA ASN A 382 29.48 -13.23 -2.06
C ASN A 382 29.83 -12.06 -2.99
N LEU A 383 28.95 -11.05 -3.12
CA LEU A 383 29.14 -9.93 -4.06
C LEU A 383 30.47 -9.19 -3.87
N SER A 384 30.94 -9.10 -2.62
CA SER A 384 32.21 -8.45 -2.27
C SER A 384 33.40 -9.04 -3.05
N ARG A 385 33.38 -10.33 -3.37
CA ARG A 385 34.44 -11.05 -4.10
C ARG A 385 34.33 -10.96 -5.63
N LYS A 386 33.25 -10.40 -6.18
CA LYS A 386 32.97 -10.37 -7.62
C LYS A 386 33.28 -9.02 -8.27
N SER A 387 33.74 -9.00 -9.52
CA SER A 387 33.87 -7.79 -10.34
C SER A 387 32.60 -7.59 -11.16
N ILE A 388 32.05 -6.37 -11.19
CA ILE A 388 30.89 -6.06 -12.06
C ILE A 388 31.24 -6.31 -13.53
N GLU A 389 32.45 -5.93 -13.95
CA GLU A 389 32.90 -6.05 -15.35
C GLU A 389 33.04 -7.51 -15.79
N ASN A 390 33.62 -8.35 -14.93
CA ASN A 390 34.02 -9.70 -15.31
C ASN A 390 32.97 -10.75 -14.97
N ASP A 391 32.19 -10.54 -13.90
CA ASP A 391 31.29 -11.55 -13.35
C ASP A 391 29.83 -11.35 -13.69
N PHE A 392 29.44 -10.18 -14.23
CA PHE A 392 28.04 -9.86 -14.51
C PHE A 392 27.81 -9.50 -15.97
N ILE A 393 26.74 -10.05 -16.54
CA ILE A 393 26.13 -9.53 -17.76
C ILE A 393 24.66 -9.29 -17.46
N ILE A 394 24.25 -8.02 -17.52
CA ILE A 394 22.87 -7.61 -17.22
C ILE A 394 22.22 -7.14 -18.51
N LEU A 395 21.07 -7.72 -18.82
CA LEU A 395 20.27 -7.36 -19.97
C LEU A 395 18.93 -6.79 -19.51
N LEU A 396 18.53 -5.70 -20.16
CA LEU A 396 17.23 -5.07 -20.05
C LEU A 396 16.52 -5.25 -21.39
N LEU A 397 15.38 -5.95 -21.37
CA LEU A 397 14.65 -6.35 -22.60
C LEU A 397 15.54 -7.06 -23.65
N GLY A 398 16.54 -7.82 -23.20
CA GLY A 398 17.48 -8.55 -24.08
C GLY A 398 18.65 -7.72 -24.61
N HIS A 399 18.78 -6.45 -24.21
CA HIS A 399 19.91 -5.59 -24.55
C HIS A 399 20.83 -5.41 -23.34
N VAL A 400 22.15 -5.54 -23.53
CA VAL A 400 23.12 -5.31 -22.45
C VAL A 400 23.05 -3.86 -22.00
N ILE A 401 22.91 -3.62 -20.70
CA ILE A 401 22.83 -2.26 -20.13
C ILE A 401 24.23 -1.63 -20.01
N PRO A 402 24.33 -0.28 -20.04
CA PRO A 402 25.61 0.39 -19.82
C PRO A 402 26.19 0.05 -18.44
N GLN A 403 27.48 -0.25 -18.37
CA GLN A 403 28.11 -0.72 -17.13
C GLN A 403 28.01 0.31 -15.98
N HIS A 404 28.02 1.61 -16.28
CA HIS A 404 27.93 2.67 -15.28
C HIS A 404 26.54 2.80 -14.63
N THR A 405 25.51 2.11 -15.14
CA THR A 405 24.20 2.01 -14.48
C THR A 405 24.17 0.89 -13.45
N VAL A 406 25.31 0.23 -13.18
CA VAL A 406 25.43 -0.87 -12.23
C VAL A 406 26.55 -0.55 -11.24
N ALA A 407 26.26 -0.64 -9.96
CA ALA A 407 27.22 -0.37 -8.90
C ALA A 407 27.05 -1.34 -7.73
N LYS A 408 28.12 -1.59 -6.98
CA LYS A 408 27.98 -2.13 -5.63
C LYS A 408 27.58 -1.00 -4.69
N SER A 409 26.71 -1.29 -3.74
CA SER A 409 26.33 -0.28 -2.75
C SER A 409 27.53 0.17 -1.95
N ALA A 410 27.67 1.49 -1.76
CA ALA A 410 28.75 2.06 -0.96
C ALA A 410 28.61 1.73 0.54
N LYS A 411 27.39 1.41 0.98
CA LYS A 411 27.07 1.12 2.40
C LYS A 411 27.01 -0.38 2.69
N VAL A 412 26.56 -1.19 1.74
CA VAL A 412 26.32 -2.63 1.93
C VAL A 412 27.08 -3.43 0.87
N PRO A 413 28.22 -4.06 1.20
CA PRO A 413 29.08 -4.77 0.24
C PRO A 413 28.38 -5.91 -0.53
N GLU A 414 27.34 -6.50 0.06
CA GLU A 414 26.54 -7.60 -0.49
C GLU A 414 25.41 -7.11 -1.42
N LEU A 415 25.20 -5.80 -1.58
CA LEU A 415 24.12 -5.24 -2.38
C LEU A 415 24.61 -4.72 -3.73
N LEU A 416 24.05 -5.26 -4.81
CA LEU A 416 24.19 -4.74 -6.17
C LEU A 416 23.03 -3.79 -6.46
N GLU A 417 23.36 -2.59 -6.92
CA GLU A 417 22.42 -1.55 -7.34
C GLU A 417 22.41 -1.48 -8.87
N ILE A 418 21.24 -1.71 -9.48
CA ILE A 418 21.04 -1.65 -10.93
C ILE A 418 20.07 -0.51 -11.22
N ASP A 419 20.56 0.59 -11.79
CA ASP A 419 19.76 1.75 -12.17
C ASP A 419 19.00 1.49 -13.47
N VAL A 420 17.84 0.84 -13.33
CA VAL A 420 17.01 0.42 -14.47
C VAL A 420 16.39 1.61 -15.17
N GLU A 421 16.05 2.67 -14.42
CA GLU A 421 15.50 3.90 -14.98
C GLU A 421 16.53 4.61 -15.86
N ARG A 422 17.74 4.82 -15.34
CA ARG A 422 18.81 5.44 -16.11
C ARG A 422 19.20 4.62 -17.35
N ALA A 423 19.31 3.30 -17.22
CA ALA A 423 19.59 2.42 -18.35
C ALA A 423 18.48 2.51 -19.42
N TRP A 424 17.22 2.53 -18.99
CA TRP A 424 16.06 2.66 -19.87
C TRP A 424 16.11 3.96 -20.69
N GLU A 425 16.42 5.08 -20.04
CA GLU A 425 16.50 6.40 -20.67
C GLU A 425 17.69 6.52 -21.63
N GLU A 426 18.90 6.13 -21.21
CA GLU A 426 20.11 6.25 -22.04
C GLU A 426 20.08 5.34 -23.27
N MET A 427 19.44 4.18 -23.16
CA MET A 427 19.25 3.25 -24.28
C MET A 427 18.05 3.61 -25.15
N ASN A 428 17.29 4.66 -24.80
CA ASN A 428 16.06 5.09 -25.47
C ASN A 428 15.07 3.94 -25.69
N LEU A 429 14.85 3.14 -24.64
CA LEU A 429 13.92 2.01 -24.69
C LEU A 429 12.47 2.50 -24.61
N SER A 430 11.58 1.77 -25.25
CA SER A 430 10.13 2.04 -25.23
C SER A 430 9.36 0.79 -24.84
N SER A 431 8.26 0.96 -24.10
CA SER A 431 7.37 -0.17 -23.81
C SER A 431 6.82 -0.75 -25.12
N LEU A 432 6.94 -2.06 -25.30
CA LEU A 432 6.24 -2.78 -26.36
C LEU A 432 4.79 -3.07 -25.91
N TRP A 433 4.24 -4.22 -26.28
CA TRP A 433 2.90 -4.65 -25.88
C TRP A 433 2.77 -4.93 -24.38
N ASN A 434 3.87 -5.31 -23.72
CA ASN A 434 3.92 -5.60 -22.28
C ASN A 434 4.38 -4.37 -21.48
N ASN A 435 3.77 -4.14 -20.31
CA ASN A 435 4.13 -3.05 -19.38
C ASN A 435 5.25 -3.44 -18.41
N GLU A 436 5.67 -4.70 -18.44
CA GLU A 436 6.69 -5.22 -17.55
C GLU A 436 8.09 -4.89 -18.05
N VAL A 437 8.92 -4.43 -17.13
CA VAL A 437 10.35 -4.17 -17.33
C VAL A 437 11.10 -5.45 -16.97
N ASN A 438 11.59 -6.17 -17.98
CA ASN A 438 12.21 -7.48 -17.79
C ASN A 438 13.73 -7.39 -17.82
N LEU A 439 14.35 -7.91 -16.75
CA LEU A 439 15.79 -8.00 -16.58
C LEU A 439 16.25 -9.46 -16.58
N GLN A 440 17.40 -9.70 -17.18
CA GLN A 440 18.13 -10.96 -17.09
C GLN A 440 19.54 -10.68 -16.61
N ILE A 441 19.90 -11.23 -15.46
CA ILE A 441 21.19 -11.03 -14.81
C ILE A 441 21.92 -12.36 -14.86
N TYR A 442 23.01 -12.41 -15.62
CA TYR A 442 23.89 -13.56 -15.69
C TYR A 442 25.07 -13.33 -14.77
N VAL A 443 25.35 -14.30 -13.90
CA VAL A 443 26.45 -14.22 -12.94
C VAL A 443 27.38 -15.41 -13.12
N ASN A 444 28.68 -15.16 -13.27
CA ASN A 444 29.69 -16.21 -13.17
C ASN A 444 29.75 -16.68 -11.71
N LEU A 445 29.62 -17.98 -11.48
CA LEU A 445 29.67 -18.54 -10.13
C LEU A 445 31.10 -18.63 -9.63
#